data_AF-A0A2E3K5W4-F1
#
_entry.id   AF-A0A2E3K5W4-F1
#
_cell.length_a   1.000
_cell.length_b   1.000
_cell.length_c   1.000
_cell.angle_alpha   90.00
_cell.angle_beta   90.00
_cell.angle_gamma   90.00
#
_symmetry.space_group_name_H-M   'P 1'
#
loop_
_entity.id
_entity.type
_entity.pdbx_description
1 polymer ?
#
loop_
_entity_poly.entity_id
_entity_poly.type
_entity_poly.pdbx_seq_one_letter_code
_entity_poly.pdbx_strand_id
1 'polypeptide(L)'
;MKRISLIILSILLIHTSPVSGGVGDVYYCVQKEVIMLKDFKLTKYKLEKFTLKRTAQGLIFGKGGLFNGTKLQRKIHDDGYELFSWGDGDGASLFNYSKGQFTYTQATFTAAVAIQGTCSVF
;
A
#
# COMPACT_ATOMS: atom_id res chain seq x y z
N MET A 1 -8.22 -32.84 29.90
CA MET A 1 -7.03 -32.32 29.16
C MET A 1 -7.48 -31.73 27.81
N LYS A 2 -7.63 -30.41 27.71
CA LYS A 2 -7.93 -29.69 26.46
C LYS A 2 -6.66 -28.92 26.06
N ARG A 3 -5.88 -29.46 25.12
CA ARG A 3 -4.66 -28.81 24.57
C ARG A 3 -4.58 -28.89 23.03
N ILE A 4 -5.71 -28.93 22.34
CA ILE A 4 -5.75 -29.04 20.86
C ILE A 4 -6.55 -27.86 20.26
N SER A 5 -6.23 -26.63 20.66
CA SER A 5 -6.90 -25.45 20.08
C SER A 5 -5.96 -24.29 19.71
N LEU A 6 -4.65 -24.41 20.00
CA LEU A 6 -3.69 -23.34 19.68
C LEU A 6 -2.89 -23.52 18.38
N ILE A 7 -2.96 -24.69 17.72
CA ILE A 7 -2.14 -24.95 16.52
C ILE A 7 -2.86 -24.51 15.23
N ILE A 8 -4.19 -24.45 15.23
CA ILE A 8 -4.98 -24.10 14.03
C ILE A 8 -4.88 -22.60 13.69
N LEU A 9 -4.60 -21.74 14.68
CA LEU A 9 -4.46 -20.29 14.45
C LEU A 9 -3.10 -19.91 13.80
N SER A 10 -2.10 -20.77 13.92
CA SER A 10 -0.74 -20.54 13.38
C SER A 10 -0.60 -20.91 11.91
N ILE A 11 -1.50 -21.75 11.38
CA ILE A 11 -1.42 -22.30 10.01
C ILE A 11 -2.08 -21.36 8.97
N LEU A 12 -2.91 -20.40 9.39
CA LEU A 12 -3.51 -19.41 8.50
C LEU A 12 -2.57 -18.30 8.03
N LEU A 13 -1.36 -18.19 8.60
CA LEU A 13 -0.41 -17.09 8.32
C LEU A 13 0.51 -17.34 7.12
N ILE A 14 0.39 -18.48 6.42
CA ILE A 14 1.38 -18.91 5.41
C ILE A 14 0.83 -18.98 3.98
N HIS A 15 -0.47 -18.71 3.77
CA HIS A 15 -1.08 -18.79 2.44
C HIS A 15 -1.68 -17.45 2.02
N THR A 16 -0.87 -16.39 1.96
CA THR A 16 -1.21 -15.25 1.10
C THR A 16 -0.84 -15.63 -0.33
N SER A 17 -1.68 -16.45 -0.96
CA SER A 17 -1.72 -16.54 -2.41
C SER A 17 -1.80 -15.13 -2.99
N PRO A 18 -1.23 -14.84 -4.17
CA PRO A 18 -1.54 -13.61 -4.89
C PRO A 18 -3.02 -13.70 -5.30
N VAL A 19 -3.91 -13.33 -4.38
CA VAL A 19 -5.35 -13.32 -4.62
C VAL A 19 -5.62 -12.30 -5.72
N SER A 20 -6.36 -12.77 -6.73
CA SER A 20 -6.99 -11.98 -7.80
C SER A 20 -8.01 -11.01 -7.19
N GLY A 21 -7.55 -10.04 -6.41
CA GLY A 21 -8.41 -8.99 -5.91
C GLY A 21 -8.80 -8.06 -7.05
N GLY A 22 -10.07 -7.67 -7.09
CA GLY A 22 -10.69 -6.82 -8.10
C GLY A 22 -11.03 -5.43 -7.61
N VAL A 23 -11.68 -4.67 -8.49
CA VAL A 23 -12.35 -3.42 -8.13
C VAL A 23 -13.42 -3.70 -7.07
N GLY A 24 -13.42 -2.93 -5.98
CA GLY A 24 -14.37 -3.09 -4.86
C GLY A 24 -13.77 -3.77 -3.64
N ASP A 25 -12.69 -4.52 -3.79
CA ASP A 25 -12.06 -5.26 -2.70
C ASP A 25 -11.28 -4.36 -1.74
N VAL A 26 -11.21 -4.81 -0.49
CA VAL A 26 -10.40 -4.19 0.57
C VAL A 26 -9.14 -5.02 0.79
N TYR A 27 -8.02 -4.35 0.65
CA TYR A 27 -6.68 -4.87 0.81
C TYR A 27 -6.11 -4.44 2.15
N TYR A 28 -5.35 -5.34 2.77
CA TYR A 28 -4.60 -5.08 3.98
C TYR A 28 -3.13 -5.01 3.60
N CYS A 29 -2.54 -3.83 3.77
CA CYS A 29 -1.20 -3.53 3.31
C CYS A 29 -0.24 -3.39 4.50
N VAL A 30 0.97 -3.91 4.31
CA VAL A 30 2.07 -3.87 5.29
C VAL A 30 3.28 -3.25 4.61
N GLN A 31 3.76 -2.13 5.14
CA GLN A 31 5.00 -1.52 4.68
C GLN A 31 6.19 -2.44 4.98
N LYS A 32 7.14 -2.48 4.05
CA LYS A 32 8.41 -3.22 4.16
C LYS A 32 9.59 -2.28 4.27
N GLU A 33 9.51 -1.11 3.64
CA GLU A 33 10.52 -0.06 3.72
C GLU A 33 9.83 1.31 3.60
N VAL A 34 10.29 2.28 4.41
CA VAL A 34 9.87 3.67 4.37
C VAL A 34 11.12 4.53 4.54
N ILE A 35 11.50 5.25 3.49
CA ILE A 35 12.62 6.18 3.51
C ILE A 35 12.15 7.59 3.19
N MET A 36 12.74 8.57 3.85
CA MET A 36 12.64 9.99 3.49
C MET A 36 14.04 10.56 3.32
N LEU A 37 14.26 11.25 2.20
CA LEU A 37 15.38 12.14 2.02
C LEU A 37 14.89 13.57 2.28
N LYS A 38 15.46 14.25 3.27
CA LYS A 38 15.17 15.65 3.58
C LYS A 38 16.44 16.31 4.10
N ASP A 39 16.73 17.54 3.67
CA ASP A 39 17.93 18.29 4.09
C ASP A 39 19.23 17.47 3.90
N PHE A 40 19.34 16.77 2.77
CA PHE A 40 20.43 15.85 2.43
C PHE A 40 20.65 14.69 3.42
N LYS A 41 19.67 14.39 4.27
CA LYS A 41 19.70 13.27 5.23
C LYS A 41 18.67 12.22 4.88
N LEU A 42 19.13 10.97 4.80
CA LEU A 42 18.27 9.80 4.64
C LEU A 42 17.80 9.31 6.01
N THR A 43 16.49 9.25 6.22
CA THR A 43 15.86 8.76 7.44
C THR A 43 14.96 7.58 7.13
N LYS A 44 15.12 6.49 7.90
CA LYS A 44 14.20 5.34 7.86
C LYS A 44 13.11 5.51 8.91
N TYR A 45 11.86 5.26 8.52
CA TYR A 45 10.71 5.41 9.42
C TYR A 45 10.17 4.08 9.90
N LYS A 46 9.38 4.15 10.97
CA LYS A 46 8.65 3.00 11.49
C LYS A 46 7.65 2.51 10.44
N LEU A 47 7.62 1.19 10.24
CA LEU A 47 6.70 0.54 9.32
C LEU A 47 5.27 0.52 9.90
N GLU A 48 4.30 0.79 9.03
CA GLU A 48 2.89 0.87 9.35
C GLU A 48 2.07 -0.14 8.55
N LYS A 49 0.87 -0.38 9.06
CA LYS A 49 -0.17 -1.16 8.39
C LYS A 49 -1.34 -0.24 8.08
N PHE A 50 -1.96 -0.44 6.93
CA PHE A 50 -3.13 0.33 6.52
C PHE A 50 -4.04 -0.54 5.65
N THR A 51 -5.28 -0.09 5.50
CA THR A 51 -6.23 -0.69 4.56
C THR A 51 -6.41 0.18 3.34
N LEU A 52 -6.67 -0.47 2.21
CA LEU A 52 -6.83 0.16 0.92
C LEU A 52 -8.00 -0.48 0.19
N LYS A 53 -8.99 0.30 -0.23
CA LYS A 53 -10.07 -0.16 -1.10
C LYS A 53 -9.80 0.24 -2.54
N ARG A 54 -9.80 -0.71 -3.46
CA ARG A 54 -9.74 -0.42 -4.90
C ARG A 54 -11.11 -0.01 -5.42
N THR A 55 -11.13 1.00 -6.27
CA THR A 55 -12.31 1.47 -7.00
C THR A 55 -11.99 1.47 -8.50
N ALA A 56 -13.00 1.67 -9.36
CA ALA A 56 -12.74 1.70 -10.81
C ALA A 56 -11.82 2.85 -11.21
N GLN A 57 -11.90 3.99 -10.51
CA GLN A 57 -11.18 5.21 -10.83
C GLN A 57 -9.92 5.42 -9.99
N GLY A 58 -9.77 4.69 -8.88
CA GLY A 58 -8.70 4.98 -7.94
C GLY A 58 -8.72 4.14 -6.66
N LEU A 59 -8.20 4.71 -5.59
CA LEU A 59 -7.92 4.06 -4.32
C LEU A 59 -8.51 4.87 -3.15
N ILE A 60 -9.13 4.20 -2.19
CA ILE A 60 -9.60 4.80 -0.95
C ILE A 60 -8.80 4.19 0.19
N PHE A 61 -7.99 5.00 0.87
CA PHE A 61 -7.24 4.55 2.02
C PHE A 61 -8.11 4.59 3.27
N GLY A 62 -8.12 3.49 4.01
CA GLY A 62 -8.86 3.36 5.25
C GLY A 62 -8.12 3.99 6.43
N LYS A 63 -8.29 3.39 7.60
CA LYS A 63 -7.67 3.87 8.83
C LYS A 63 -6.23 3.39 8.96
N GLY A 64 -5.36 4.30 9.39
CA GLY A 64 -3.99 4.00 9.81
C GLY A 64 -2.91 4.53 8.86
N GLY A 65 -1.79 4.87 9.48
CA GLY A 65 -0.55 5.29 8.83
C GLY A 65 -0.62 6.58 8.01
N LEU A 66 0.42 6.81 7.21
CA LEU A 66 0.60 8.02 6.37
C LEU A 66 -0.62 8.35 5.48
N PHE A 67 -1.35 7.33 5.02
CA PHE A 67 -2.45 7.50 4.07
C PHE A 67 -3.83 7.63 4.71
N ASN A 68 -3.92 7.74 6.04
CA ASN A 68 -5.17 7.69 6.77
C ASN A 68 -6.26 8.63 6.22
N GLY A 69 -7.37 8.05 5.76
CA GLY A 69 -8.52 8.79 5.24
C GLY A 69 -8.32 9.49 3.89
N THR A 70 -7.17 9.27 3.23
CA THR A 70 -6.88 9.87 1.92
C THR A 70 -7.60 9.13 0.79
N LYS A 71 -7.86 9.84 -0.30
CA LYS A 71 -8.43 9.27 -1.53
C LYS A 71 -7.55 9.63 -2.71
N LEU A 72 -7.21 8.61 -3.50
CA LEU A 72 -6.56 8.71 -4.79
C LEU A 72 -7.63 8.51 -5.83
N GLN A 73 -8.06 9.54 -6.53
CA GLN A 73 -9.24 9.43 -7.41
C GLN A 73 -8.91 9.18 -8.88
N ARG A 74 -7.61 9.07 -9.21
CA ARG A 74 -7.16 9.00 -10.59
C ARG A 74 -6.16 7.88 -10.82
N LYS A 75 -6.61 6.86 -11.55
CA LYS A 75 -5.78 5.88 -12.24
C LYS A 75 -5.27 6.51 -13.54
N ILE A 76 -3.96 6.56 -13.72
CA ILE A 76 -3.31 7.17 -14.88
C ILE A 76 -2.71 6.15 -15.85
N HIS A 77 -2.55 4.90 -15.42
CA HIS A 77 -2.08 3.80 -16.28
C HIS A 77 -2.59 2.45 -15.77
N ASP A 78 -2.87 1.52 -16.69
CA ASP A 78 -3.37 0.16 -16.43
C ASP A 78 -2.97 -0.80 -17.57
N ASP A 79 -1.76 -1.38 -17.51
CA ASP A 79 -1.27 -2.40 -18.47
C ASP A 79 -0.53 -3.53 -17.73
N GLY A 80 -1.24 -4.20 -16.81
CA GLY A 80 -0.68 -5.23 -15.93
C GLY A 80 0.01 -4.70 -14.65
N TYR A 81 0.09 -3.37 -14.53
CA TYR A 81 0.40 -2.64 -13.32
C TYR A 81 -0.45 -1.38 -13.29
N GLU A 82 -0.99 -1.06 -12.12
CA GLU A 82 -1.86 0.10 -11.94
C GLU A 82 -1.07 1.26 -11.36
N LEU A 83 -1.13 2.42 -12.02
CA LEU A 83 -0.51 3.64 -11.53
C LEU A 83 -1.59 4.66 -11.16
N PHE A 84 -1.47 5.21 -9.96
CA PHE A 84 -2.40 6.20 -9.42
C PHE A 84 -1.65 7.48 -9.01
N SER A 85 -2.30 8.63 -9.15
CA SER A 85 -1.71 9.94 -8.86
C SER A 85 -2.69 10.86 -8.10
N TRP A 86 -2.17 11.60 -7.12
CA TRP A 86 -2.92 12.62 -6.38
C TRP A 86 -2.87 13.95 -7.16
N GLY A 87 -3.90 14.29 -7.94
CA GLY A 87 -4.04 15.59 -8.62
C GLY A 87 -3.83 15.56 -10.14
N ASP A 88 -3.76 16.73 -10.78
CA ASP A 88 -3.78 16.93 -12.25
C ASP A 88 -2.45 16.63 -12.98
N GLY A 89 -1.63 15.72 -12.47
CA GLY A 89 -0.47 15.20 -13.22
C GLY A 89 0.84 15.93 -12.99
N ASP A 90 1.03 16.50 -11.80
CA ASP A 90 2.35 17.00 -11.38
C ASP A 90 3.42 15.88 -11.29
N GLY A 91 3.02 14.61 -11.35
CA GLY A 91 3.92 13.45 -11.29
C GLY A 91 4.67 13.32 -9.96
N ALA A 92 4.40 14.23 -9.03
CA ALA A 92 5.14 14.42 -7.80
C ALA A 92 4.73 13.40 -6.75
N SER A 93 3.55 12.79 -6.85
CA SER A 93 3.10 11.70 -5.98
C SER A 93 2.49 10.56 -6.79
N LEU A 94 3.12 9.39 -6.74
CA LEU A 94 2.71 8.20 -7.49
C LEU A 94 2.51 7.02 -6.56
N PHE A 95 1.42 6.28 -6.77
CA PHE A 95 1.18 4.99 -6.13
C PHE A 95 1.08 3.94 -7.23
N ASN A 96 2.03 3.02 -7.26
CA ASN A 96 2.03 1.86 -8.16
C ASN A 96 1.55 0.64 -7.37
N TYR A 97 0.67 -0.15 -7.99
CA TYR A 97 0.22 -1.43 -7.48
C TYR A 97 0.33 -2.50 -8.56
N SER A 98 1.00 -3.61 -8.24
CA SER A 98 1.04 -4.79 -9.12
C SER A 98 1.18 -6.06 -8.29
N LYS A 99 0.30 -7.03 -8.54
CA LYS A 99 0.36 -8.41 -7.99
C LYS A 99 0.60 -8.45 -6.46
N GLY A 100 -0.15 -7.66 -5.70
CA GLY A 100 -0.06 -7.64 -4.24
C GLY A 100 1.16 -6.87 -3.70
N GLN A 101 1.90 -6.16 -4.53
CA GLN A 101 2.97 -5.27 -4.12
C GLN A 101 2.57 -3.83 -4.41
N PHE A 102 2.98 -2.91 -3.55
CA PHE A 102 2.80 -1.49 -3.80
C PHE A 102 4.11 -0.73 -3.63
N THR A 103 4.24 0.34 -4.40
CA THR A 103 5.26 1.37 -4.22
C THR A 103 4.56 2.72 -4.21
N TYR A 104 4.86 3.53 -3.21
CA TYR A 104 4.48 4.93 -3.19
C TYR A 104 5.74 5.79 -3.22
N THR A 105 5.74 6.80 -4.08
CA THR A 105 6.76 7.84 -4.07
C THR A 105 6.08 9.19 -3.99
N GLN A 106 6.72 10.11 -3.27
CA GLN A 106 6.41 11.51 -3.40
C GLN A 106 7.69 12.34 -3.36
N ALA A 107 7.79 13.33 -4.25
CA ALA A 107 8.87 14.28 -4.31
C ALA A 107 8.33 15.70 -4.22
N THR A 108 9.03 16.53 -3.47
CA THR A 108 8.83 17.98 -3.35
C THR A 108 10.18 18.65 -3.57
N PHE A 109 10.22 19.98 -3.63
CA PHE A 109 11.48 20.72 -3.80
C PHE A 109 12.50 20.46 -2.67
N THR A 110 12.06 20.07 -1.48
CA THR A 110 12.91 19.96 -0.29
C THR A 110 13.00 18.55 0.28
N ALA A 111 12.16 17.62 -0.20
CA ALA A 111 12.08 16.28 0.36
C ALA A 111 11.59 15.26 -0.67
N ALA A 112 12.02 14.02 -0.51
CA ALA A 112 11.49 12.87 -1.22
C ALA A 112 11.15 11.74 -0.23
N VAL A 113 10.05 11.05 -0.45
CA VAL A 113 9.64 9.87 0.31
C VAL A 113 9.45 8.70 -0.66
N ALA A 114 9.89 7.52 -0.24
CA ALA A 114 9.63 6.27 -0.94
C ALA A 114 9.18 5.20 0.06
N ILE A 115 8.10 4.52 -0.29
CA ILE A 115 7.47 3.48 0.52
C ILE A 115 7.26 2.27 -0.35
N GLN A 116 7.65 1.11 0.14
CA GLN A 116 7.36 -0.17 -0.50
C GLN A 116 6.66 -1.10 0.48
N GLY A 117 5.80 -1.95 -0.05
CA GLY A 117 5.18 -2.97 0.78
C GLY A 117 4.35 -3.98 0.01
N THR A 118 3.63 -4.79 0.77
CA THR A 118 2.80 -5.88 0.27
C THR A 118 1.38 -5.70 0.74
N CYS A 119 0.41 -6.06 -0.09
CA CYS A 119 -1.01 -6.07 0.20
C CYS A 119 -1.60 -7.45 -0.05
N SER A 120 -2.52 -7.88 0.82
CA SER A 120 -3.31 -9.11 0.66
C SER A 120 -4.79 -8.81 0.81
N VAL A 121 -5.61 -9.51 0.04
CA VAL A 121 -7.07 -9.62 0.29
C VAL A 121 -7.25 -10.77 1.28
N PHE A 122 -8.23 -10.67 2.19
CA PHE A 122 -8.64 -11.83 3.00
C PHE A 122 -9.52 -12.78 2.18
#